data_AF-A0A7X7AXP6-F1
#
_entry.id   AF-A0A7X7AXP6-F1
#
_cell.length_a   1.000
_cell.length_b   1.000
_cell.length_c   1.000
_cell.angle_alpha   90.00
_cell.angle_beta   90.00
_cell.angle_gamma   90.00
#
_symmetry.space_group_name_H-M   'P 1'
#
loop_
_entity.id
_entity.type
_entity.pdbx_description
1 polymer ?
#
loop_
_entity_poly.entity_id
_entity_poly.type
_entity_poly.pdbx_seq_one_letter_code
_entity_poly.pdbx_strand_id
1 'polypeptide(L)'
;MTLEAIIEDIHGLEQELARLEARYGLLSPDFYHLYRAGELEQTRDFIAWVGYYEAKLAREAEYREVMYDRLRELRRQEGLGSLRLSPAA
;
A
#
# COMPACT_ATOMS: atom_id res chain seq x y z
N MET A 1 15.86 -0.26 3.87
CA MET A 1 14.63 -0.89 4.39
C MET A 1 14.56 -2.31 3.86
N THR A 2 14.00 -3.27 4.60
CA THR A 2 13.80 -4.64 4.10
C THR A 2 12.42 -4.77 3.45
N LEU A 3 12.22 -5.82 2.64
CA LEU A 3 10.92 -6.07 1.99
C LEU A 3 9.82 -6.32 3.03
N GLU A 4 10.17 -7.04 4.10
CA GLU A 4 9.28 -7.35 5.22
C GLU A 4 8.80 -6.06 5.90
N ALA A 5 9.70 -5.12 6.15
CA ALA A 5 9.35 -3.82 6.74
C ALA A 5 8.39 -3.02 5.84
N ILE A 6 8.60 -3.04 4.52
CA ILE A 6 7.69 -2.36 3.58
C ILE A 6 6.30 -3.01 3.61
N ILE A 7 6.22 -4.34 3.68
CA ILE A 7 4.94 -5.07 3.77
C ILE A 7 4.23 -4.76 5.09
N GLU A 8 4.95 -4.77 6.21
CA GLU A 8 4.40 -4.40 7.52
C GLU A 8 3.87 -2.96 7.54
N ASP A 9 4.61 -2.02 6.95
CA ASP A 9 4.18 -0.62 6.81
C ASP A 9 2.88 -0.51 5.98
N ILE A 10 2.80 -1.21 4.85
CA ILE A 10 1.59 -1.23 4.00
C ILE A 10 0.40 -1.75 4.82
N HIS A 11 0.55 -2.88 5.51
CA HIS A 11 -0.54 -3.45 6.31
C HIS A 11 -0.93 -2.58 7.52
N GLY A 12 0.02 -1.87 8.12
CA GLY A 12 -0.26 -0.89 9.17
C GLY A 12 -1.10 0.28 8.62
N LEU A 13 -0.72 0.82 7.47
CA LEU A 13 -1.45 1.91 6.81
C LEU A 13 -2.85 1.48 6.36
N GLU A 14 -3.00 0.26 5.86
CA GLU A 14 -4.31 -0.31 5.50
C GLU A 14 -5.24 -0.42 6.70
N GLN A 15 -4.73 -0.78 7.88
CA GLN A 15 -5.55 -0.84 9.10
C GLN A 15 -6.04 0.54 9.53
N GLU A 16 -5.20 1.58 9.45
CA GLU A 16 -5.62 2.93 9.79
C GLU A 16 -6.62 3.49 8.77
N LEU A 17 -6.41 3.22 7.47
CA LEU A 17 -7.38 3.57 6.43
C LEU A 17 -8.73 2.86 6.66
N ALA A 18 -8.72 1.55 6.92
CA ALA A 18 -9.94 0.77 7.16
C ALA A 18 -10.75 1.28 8.36
N ARG A 19 -10.09 1.80 9.41
CA ARG A 19 -10.79 2.43 10.55
C ARG A 19 -11.56 3.68 10.13
N LEU A 20 -10.96 4.52 9.30
CA LEU A 20 -11.60 5.74 8.79
C LEU A 20 -12.70 5.38 7.78
N GLU A 21 -12.45 4.44 6.88
CA GLU A 21 -13.46 3.93 5.94
C GLU A 21 -14.69 3.40 6.66
N ALA A 22 -14.51 2.58 7.70
CA ALA A 22 -15.60 2.07 8.51
C ALA A 22 -16.33 3.19 9.29
N ARG A 23 -15.60 4.19 9.79
CA ARG A 23 -16.19 5.32 10.53
C ARG A 23 -17.10 6.18 9.66
N TYR A 24 -16.74 6.36 8.39
CA TYR A 24 -17.44 7.27 7.47
C TYR A 24 -18.29 6.56 6.42
N GLY A 25 -18.21 5.22 6.33
CA GLY A 25 -19.00 4.42 5.39
C GLY A 25 -18.58 4.58 3.93
N LEU A 26 -17.33 4.97 3.67
CA LEU A 26 -16.78 5.22 2.33
C LEU A 26 -15.44 4.51 2.18
N LEU A 27 -15.17 3.94 1.01
CA LEU A 27 -13.85 3.37 0.73
C LEU A 27 -12.87 4.46 0.30
N SER A 28 -11.56 4.18 0.45
CA SER A 28 -10.49 5.11 0.07
C SER A 28 -10.56 5.62 -1.37
N PRO A 29 -11.01 4.85 -2.39
CA PRO A 29 -11.21 5.40 -3.74
C PRO A 29 -12.23 6.54 -3.77
N ASP A 30 -13.33 6.44 -3.03
CA ASP A 30 -14.36 7.48 -2.95
C ASP A 30 -13.86 8.69 -2.17
N PHE A 31 -13.18 8.45 -1.04
CA PHE A 31 -12.49 9.51 -0.31
C PHE A 31 -11.50 10.27 -1.18
N TYR A 32 -10.70 9.56 -1.98
CA TYR A 32 -9.72 10.18 -2.86
C TYR A 32 -10.37 11.03 -3.94
N HIS A 33 -11.49 10.55 -4.51
CA HIS A 33 -12.25 11.32 -5.46
C HIS A 33 -12.71 12.67 -4.87
N LEU A 34 -13.34 12.63 -3.70
CA LEU A 34 -13.81 13.83 -2.99
C LEU A 34 -12.65 14.76 -2.60
N TYR A 35 -11.54 14.20 -2.11
CA TYR A 35 -10.33 14.96 -1.78
C TYR A 35 -9.81 15.72 -3.00
N ARG A 36 -9.69 15.04 -4.15
CA ARG A 36 -9.20 15.63 -5.39
C ARG A 36 -10.14 16.68 -5.99
N ALA A 37 -11.44 16.57 -5.72
CA ALA A 37 -12.44 17.56 -6.09
C ALA A 37 -12.47 18.79 -5.14
N GLY A 38 -11.79 18.73 -3.99
CA GLY A 38 -11.86 19.78 -2.97
C GLY A 38 -13.17 19.75 -2.17
N GLU A 39 -13.85 18.61 -2.15
CA GLU A 39 -15.18 18.42 -1.54
C GLU A 39 -15.11 17.87 -0.10
N LEU A 40 -13.92 17.58 0.41
CA LEU A 40 -13.71 17.20 1.80
C LEU A 40 -13.46 18.40 2.70
N GLU A 41 -14.12 18.41 3.85
CA GLU A 41 -13.84 19.36 4.94
C GLU A 41 -12.44 19.15 5.55
N GLN A 42 -11.88 20.18 6.17
CA GLN A 42 -10.57 20.09 6.82
C GLN A 42 -10.68 19.58 8.26
N THR A 43 -11.23 18.37 8.42
CA THR A 43 -11.27 17.69 9.72
C THR A 43 -9.97 16.95 10.00
N ARG A 44 -9.69 16.71 11.28
CA ARG A 44 -8.52 15.92 11.70
C ARG A 44 -8.49 14.54 11.05
N ASP A 45 -9.65 13.91 10.94
CA ASP A 45 -9.80 12.58 10.35
C ASP A 45 -9.47 12.59 8.85
N PHE A 46 -9.92 13.59 8.09
CA PHE A 46 -9.62 13.66 6.65
C PHE A 46 -8.18 14.06 6.38
N ILE A 47 -7.58 14.93 7.21
CA ILE A 47 -6.15 15.20 7.17
C ILE A 47 -5.34 13.93 7.45
N ALA A 48 -5.75 13.14 8.45
CA ALA A 48 -5.11 11.86 8.76
C ALA A 48 -5.28 10.85 7.61
N TRP A 49 -6.49 10.73 7.06
CA TRP A 49 -6.78 9.84 5.93
C TRP A 49 -5.88 10.15 4.73
N VAL A 50 -5.74 11.43 4.33
CA VAL A 50 -4.84 11.84 3.24
C VAL A 50 -3.41 11.41 3.54
N GLY A 51 -2.93 11.67 4.76
CA GLY A 51 -1.58 11.28 5.17
C GLY A 51 -1.34 9.77 5.09
N TYR A 52 -2.27 8.96 5.60
CA TYR A 52 -2.17 7.50 5.51
C TYR A 52 -2.25 7.00 4.08
N TYR A 53 -3.14 7.57 3.26
CA TYR A 53 -3.34 7.15 1.88
C TYR A 53 -2.12 7.46 1.01
N GLU A 54 -1.58 8.67 1.11
CA GLU A 54 -0.37 9.05 0.37
C GLU A 54 0.86 8.27 0.84
N ALA A 55 1.01 8.03 2.14
CA ALA A 55 2.06 7.17 2.67
C ALA A 55 1.94 5.73 2.15
N LYS A 56 0.71 5.21 2.04
CA LYS A 56 0.45 3.87 1.50
C LYS A 56 0.90 3.79 0.04
N LEU A 57 0.48 4.74 -0.78
CA LEU A 57 0.87 4.80 -2.20
C LEU A 57 2.40 4.85 -2.38
N ALA A 58 3.09 5.60 -1.52
CA ALA A 58 4.55 5.66 -1.53
C ALA A 58 5.20 4.31 -1.16
N ARG A 59 4.72 3.64 -0.10
CA ARG A 59 5.21 2.31 0.29
C ARG A 59 4.92 1.24 -0.76
N GLU A 60 3.73 1.26 -1.36
CA GLU A 60 3.38 0.34 -2.46
C GLU A 60 4.25 0.58 -3.71
N ALA A 61 4.63 1.82 -4.00
CA ALA A 61 5.57 2.12 -5.09
C ALA A 61 6.95 1.53 -4.79
N GLU A 62 7.46 1.75 -3.59
CA GLU A 62 8.73 1.17 -3.13
C GLU A 62 8.71 -0.37 -3.16
N TYR A 63 7.62 -0.98 -2.70
CA TYR A 63 7.39 -2.42 -2.79
C TYR A 63 7.48 -2.92 -4.24
N ARG A 64 6.81 -2.24 -5.18
CA ARG A 64 6.80 -2.64 -6.60
C ARG A 64 8.21 -2.64 -7.20
N GLU A 65 9.03 -1.64 -6.89
CA GLU A 65 10.42 -1.57 -7.36
C GLU A 65 11.26 -2.74 -6.80
N VAL A 66 11.21 -2.96 -5.48
CA VAL A 66 11.96 -4.06 -4.84
C VAL A 66 11.50 -5.43 -5.36
N MET A 67 10.18 -5.61 -5.53
CA MET A 67 9.61 -6.86 -6.03
C MET A 67 9.91 -7.11 -7.49
N TYR A 68 10.00 -6.07 -8.32
CA TYR A 68 10.37 -6.22 -9.72
C TYR A 68 11.77 -6.86 -9.84
N ASP A 69 12.75 -6.34 -9.10
CA ASP A 69 14.11 -6.86 -9.08
C ASP A 69 14.15 -8.29 -8.51
N ARG A 70 13.43 -8.53 -7.41
CA ARG A 70 13.34 -9.86 -6.78
C ARG A 70 12.77 -10.91 -7.72
N LEU A 71 11.65 -10.61 -8.39
CA LEU A 71 10.99 -11.51 -9.33
C LEU A 71 11.83 -11.73 -10.59
N ARG A 72 12.53 -10.69 -11.06
CA ARG A 72 13.46 -10.82 -12.19
C ARG A 72 14.58 -11.80 -11.87
N GLU A 73 15.15 -11.72 -10.68
CA GLU A 73 16.20 -12.65 -10.24
C GLU A 73 15.66 -14.07 -10.08
N LEU A 74 14.48 -14.25 -9.48
CA LEU A 74 13.85 -15.57 -9.36
C LEU A 74 13.59 -16.22 -10.73
N ARG A 75 13.09 -15.45 -11.71
CA ARG A 75 12.91 -15.94 -13.09
C ARG A 75 14.23 -16.35 -13.73
N ARG A 76 15.31 -15.60 -13.48
CA ARG A 76 16.65 -15.92 -13.98
C ARG A 76 17.17 -17.24 -13.41
N GLN A 77 16.85 -17.54 -12.15
CA GLN A 77 17.29 -18.76 -11.46
C GLN A 77 16.50 -20.00 -11.88
N GLU A 78 15.17 -19.90 -12.04
CA GLU A 78 14.30 -21.03 -12.40
C GLU A 78 14.19 -21.26 -13.93
N GLY A 79 14.61 -20.30 -14.76
CA GLY A 79 14.55 -20.41 -16.22
C GLY A 79 13.11 -20.45 -16.77
N LEU A 80 12.77 -21.48 -17.54
CA LEU A 80 11.42 -21.72 -18.09
C LEU A 80 10.51 -22.52 -17.14
N GLY A 81 10.98 -22.83 -15.92
CA GLY A 81 10.22 -23.57 -14.91
C GLY A 81 9.23 -22.68 -14.14
N SER A 82 8.39 -23.31 -13.31
CA SER A 82 7.51 -22.60 -12.38
C SER A 82 8.32 -21.90 -11.28
N LEU A 83 7.96 -20.65 -10.95
CA LEU A 83 8.59 -19.92 -9.85
C LEU A 83 8.34 -20.62 -8.52
N ARG A 84 9.41 -21.03 -7.83
CA ARG A 84 9.34 -21.59 -6.49
C ARG A 84 9.35 -20.46 -5.46
N LEU A 85 8.24 -20.29 -4.77
CA LEU A 85 8.11 -19.35 -3.66
C LEU A 85 8.26 -20.12 -2.35
N SER A 86 9.31 -19.82 -1.59
CA SER A 86 9.50 -20.31 -0.23
C SER A 86 8.86 -19.33 0.75
N PRO A 87 8.36 -19.79 1.91
CA PRO A 87 8.04 -18.89 3.01
C PRO A 87 9.23 -17.99 3.33
N ALA A 88 8.95 -16.72 3.65
CA ALA A 88 9.95 -15.84 4.25
C ALA A 88 10.36 -16.43 5.61
N ALA A 89 11.67 -16.38 5.91
CA ALA A 89 12.26 -16.95 7.12
C ALA A 89 11.99 -16.09 8.37
#